data_AF-A0A2V7MUY3-F1
#
_entry.id   AF-A0A2V7MUY3-F1
#
_cell.length_a   1.000
_cell.length_b   1.000
_cell.length_c   1.000
_cell.angle_alpha   90.00
_cell.angle_beta   90.00
_cell.angle_gamma   90.00
#
_symmetry.space_group_name_H-M   'P 1'
#
loop_
_entity.id
_entity.type
_entity.pdbx_description
1 polymer ?
#
loop_
_entity_poly.entity_id
_entity_poly.type
_entity_poly.pdbx_seq_one_letter_code
_entity_poly.pdbx_strand_id
1 'polypeptide(L)'
;MAYLKLIELGTRSATEVRGDVARLGRSPDCTVVLAGAHVEVVSALHAELRHGPTGWQLKDLGSRNGTFLNGHRLEGDARLKAGDVIGLGESGPRFSVAAVADVLEATVPERPGLGASPPERHTPPEARAYGVTLLAALTGRRYEARGVRIRLGRGRECEVQPVGPTDTIVSRVHAELTVGSTGGLVIRDVGSTNGTFVNDEPVIEPVPIRLGDRIMLGKGGPVLIVEGIGTAPQLPGAPRRSHVGPKTLRAMIGAAIAKAKRRLAAWVALLVLFFGAGVYGVYWLVSGEVQETERERRTAGDSTRAETERLRQELAAARVAAAPAALVESLRVKLQAAEASTADLRATLARAQAALSSQLAAGEERRLAAQAEVQRLRDELAATERRAPSPATIDSLRRAVTAAEQQTQGLDAKLRAIRGSDFATIAQQSQGAVGLVTVSFGHDYYSGTAFAITGDGYLLTNWHVVTDSQRPRADTIWVTMADQAQARLADVVATSQQRDIAVLKVRGYQGPYLSAVDWTGTRARQGEPAALIGYPAGSGFARLRSAVVRTSMTAGIISRATEDVIQFDGMTIGGSSGSPLFNANGAVIAIHRAGLPQAPGFALSVPIKHVVPLLPTELKQRLGLR
;
A
#
# COMPACT_ATOMS: atom_id res chain seq x y z
N MET A 1 17.73 -25.10 -26.00
CA MET A 1 18.62 -23.92 -25.93
C MET A 1 19.12 -23.81 -24.51
N ALA A 2 20.42 -23.68 -24.33
CA ALA A 2 21.02 -23.61 -23.02
C ALA A 2 20.56 -22.35 -22.27
N TYR A 3 20.18 -22.52 -21.01
CA TYR A 3 19.78 -21.41 -20.13
C TYR A 3 20.71 -21.34 -18.94
N LEU A 4 21.22 -20.14 -18.68
CA LEU A 4 22.03 -19.81 -17.52
C LEU A 4 21.57 -18.48 -16.94
N LYS A 5 21.25 -18.47 -15.64
CA LYS A 5 20.95 -17.23 -14.91
C LYS A 5 22.09 -16.89 -13.96
N LEU A 6 22.65 -15.70 -14.10
CA LEU A 6 23.66 -15.15 -13.21
C LEU A 6 23.07 -14.03 -12.38
N ILE A 7 23.37 -14.01 -11.08
CA ILE A 7 23.02 -12.92 -10.17
C ILE A 7 24.31 -12.28 -9.69
N GLU A 8 24.53 -11.01 -10.01
CA GLU A 8 25.65 -10.25 -9.47
C GLU A 8 25.41 -9.98 -7.98
N LEU A 9 26.30 -10.48 -7.13
CA LEU A 9 26.07 -10.47 -5.68
C LEU A 9 26.17 -9.07 -5.05
N GLY A 10 26.89 -8.14 -5.68
CA GLY A 10 27.04 -6.77 -5.20
C GLY A 10 25.86 -5.84 -5.54
N THR A 11 25.30 -5.97 -6.73
CA THR A 11 24.22 -5.10 -7.24
C THR A 11 22.85 -5.75 -7.16
N ARG A 12 22.79 -7.08 -6.95
CA ARG A 12 21.59 -7.93 -7.09
C ARG A 12 20.96 -7.84 -8.48
N SER A 13 21.70 -7.37 -9.47
CA SER A 13 21.29 -7.40 -10.87
C SER A 13 21.29 -8.85 -11.36
N ALA A 14 20.23 -9.24 -12.07
CA ALA A 14 20.10 -10.57 -12.62
C ALA A 14 20.25 -10.50 -14.14
N THR A 15 21.17 -11.29 -14.68
CA THR A 15 21.43 -11.39 -16.12
C THR A 15 21.06 -12.78 -16.59
N GLU A 16 20.18 -12.85 -17.59
CA GLU A 16 19.77 -14.10 -18.22
C GLU A 16 20.51 -14.28 -19.54
N VAL A 17 21.28 -15.37 -19.64
CA VAL A 17 21.94 -15.77 -20.88
C VAL A 17 21.06 -16.80 -21.59
N ARG A 18 20.72 -16.49 -22.84
CA ARG A 18 19.96 -17.37 -23.74
C ARG A 18 20.80 -17.60 -24.99
N GLY A 19 21.47 -18.74 -25.05
CA GLY A 19 22.43 -19.08 -26.11
C GLY A 19 23.53 -19.99 -25.54
N ASP A 20 24.35 -20.56 -26.42
CA ASP A 20 25.34 -21.57 -26.00
C ASP A 20 26.67 -20.95 -25.56
N VAL A 21 26.82 -19.62 -25.69
CA VAL A 21 28.01 -18.86 -25.26
C VAL A 21 27.59 -17.55 -24.58
N ALA A 22 28.17 -17.26 -23.42
CA ALA A 22 28.14 -15.96 -22.77
C ALA A 22 29.55 -15.47 -22.47
N ARG A 23 29.84 -14.20 -22.77
CA ARG A 23 31.12 -13.58 -22.43
C ARG A 23 30.95 -12.55 -21.32
N LEU A 24 31.86 -12.60 -20.35
CA LEU A 24 31.97 -11.68 -19.22
C LEU A 24 33.20 -10.80 -19.41
N GLY A 25 33.04 -9.49 -19.32
CA GLY A 25 34.15 -8.56 -19.47
C GLY A 25 33.74 -7.10 -19.48
N ARG A 26 34.73 -6.20 -19.52
CA ARG A 26 34.47 -4.74 -19.61
C ARG A 26 34.18 -4.26 -21.04
N SER A 27 34.41 -5.10 -22.07
CA SER A 27 34.08 -4.72 -23.45
C SER A 27 32.56 -4.64 -23.63
N PRO A 28 32.03 -3.64 -24.36
CA PRO A 28 30.62 -3.59 -24.71
C PRO A 28 30.16 -4.79 -25.56
N ASP A 29 31.08 -5.53 -26.17
CA ASP A 29 30.79 -6.74 -26.95
C ASP A 29 30.55 -7.99 -26.08
N CYS A 30 30.65 -7.86 -24.75
CA CYS A 30 30.37 -8.95 -23.81
C CYS A 30 28.86 -9.10 -23.58
N THR A 31 28.41 -10.35 -23.39
CA THR A 31 27.04 -10.66 -22.99
C THR A 31 26.71 -10.07 -21.62
N VAL A 32 27.70 -10.04 -20.72
CA VAL A 32 27.65 -9.35 -19.44
C VAL A 32 28.73 -8.28 -19.44
N VAL A 33 28.32 -7.04 -19.70
CA VAL A 33 29.21 -5.87 -19.74
C VAL A 33 29.38 -5.33 -18.32
N LEU A 34 30.63 -5.28 -17.85
CA LEU A 34 30.98 -4.81 -16.53
C LEU A 34 31.57 -3.39 -16.58
N ALA A 35 30.81 -2.42 -16.09
CA ALA A 35 31.15 -0.99 -16.09
C ALA A 35 31.16 -0.40 -14.67
N GLY A 36 31.85 0.73 -14.47
CA GLY A 36 31.94 1.43 -13.18
C GLY A 36 33.17 1.04 -12.34
N ALA A 37 33.03 0.96 -11.02
CA ALA A 37 34.13 0.79 -10.06
C ALA A 37 34.97 -0.50 -10.23
N HIS A 38 34.56 -1.44 -11.08
CA HIS A 38 35.21 -2.73 -11.34
C HIS A 38 36.05 -2.78 -12.63
N VAL A 39 36.11 -1.68 -13.40
CA VAL A 39 36.74 -1.62 -14.74
C VAL A 39 38.25 -1.92 -14.70
N GLU A 40 38.94 -1.61 -13.60
CA GLU A 40 40.38 -1.83 -13.47
C GLU A 40 40.75 -3.30 -13.19
N VAL A 41 39.82 -4.08 -12.62
CA VAL A 41 40.05 -5.47 -12.23
C VAL A 41 39.58 -6.46 -13.31
N VAL A 42 38.60 -6.06 -14.12
CA VAL A 42 37.99 -6.91 -15.17
C VAL A 42 38.64 -6.64 -16.54
N SER A 43 38.96 -7.70 -17.28
CA SER A 43 39.60 -7.63 -18.60
C SER A 43 38.56 -7.40 -19.70
N ALA A 44 38.98 -6.91 -20.88
CA ALA A 44 38.06 -6.60 -21.98
C ALA A 44 37.17 -7.79 -22.36
N LEU A 45 37.80 -8.96 -22.53
CA LEU A 45 37.17 -10.28 -22.54
C LEU A 45 37.83 -11.06 -21.39
N HIS A 46 37.10 -11.32 -20.30
CA HIS A 46 37.69 -11.87 -19.08
C HIS A 46 37.42 -13.38 -18.96
N ALA A 47 36.14 -13.78 -19.07
CA ALA A 47 35.75 -15.17 -19.00
C ALA A 47 34.65 -15.49 -20.01
N GLU A 48 34.57 -16.75 -20.41
CA GLU A 48 33.52 -17.28 -21.27
C GLU A 48 32.79 -18.43 -20.58
N LEU A 49 31.49 -18.42 -20.71
CA LEU A 49 30.55 -19.45 -20.29
C LEU A 49 30.07 -20.13 -21.55
N ARG A 50 30.37 -21.41 -21.71
CA ARG A 50 29.99 -22.18 -22.90
C ARG A 50 29.19 -23.40 -22.52
N HIS A 51 28.06 -23.59 -23.18
CA HIS A 51 27.26 -24.79 -23.05
C HIS A 51 27.85 -25.91 -23.91
N GLY A 52 28.16 -27.04 -23.29
CA GLY A 52 28.65 -28.24 -23.96
C GLY A 52 27.76 -29.47 -23.68
N PRO A 53 28.13 -30.65 -24.21
CA PRO A 53 27.35 -31.88 -24.04
C PRO A 53 27.23 -32.36 -22.58
N THR A 54 28.05 -31.82 -21.69
CA THR A 54 28.02 -32.08 -20.24
C THR A 54 27.49 -30.89 -19.43
N GLY A 55 26.87 -29.90 -20.07
CA GLY A 55 26.33 -28.70 -19.44
C GLY A 55 27.27 -27.49 -19.54
N TRP A 56 26.98 -26.46 -18.76
CA TRP A 56 27.72 -25.20 -18.80
C TRP A 56 29.15 -25.33 -18.25
N GLN A 57 30.11 -24.79 -18.97
CA GLN A 57 31.53 -24.74 -18.60
C GLN A 57 32.00 -23.29 -18.58
N LEU A 58 32.79 -22.95 -17.58
CA LEU A 58 33.46 -21.67 -17.40
C LEU A 58 34.91 -21.80 -17.85
N LYS A 59 35.36 -20.83 -18.65
CA LYS A 59 36.70 -20.73 -19.19
C LYS A 59 37.26 -19.33 -18.96
N ASP A 60 38.49 -19.25 -18.47
CA ASP A 60 39.24 -18.00 -18.44
C ASP A 60 39.81 -17.69 -19.83
N LEU A 61 39.65 -16.45 -20.31
CA LEU A 61 40.13 -16.03 -21.64
C LEU A 61 41.53 -15.40 -21.60
N GLY A 62 42.36 -15.78 -20.63
CA GLY A 62 43.68 -15.18 -20.40
C GLY A 62 43.58 -13.86 -19.65
N SER A 63 42.69 -13.78 -18.66
CA SER A 63 42.42 -12.54 -17.94
C SER A 63 43.62 -12.10 -17.10
N ARG A 64 43.80 -10.78 -16.95
CA ARG A 64 44.96 -10.23 -16.20
C ARG A 64 44.96 -10.61 -14.72
N ASN A 65 43.77 -10.74 -14.11
CA ASN A 65 43.61 -11.00 -12.67
C ASN A 65 43.06 -12.41 -12.36
N GLY A 66 42.85 -13.25 -13.38
CA GLY A 66 42.34 -14.60 -13.25
C GLY A 66 40.83 -14.69 -12.97
N THR A 67 40.21 -15.76 -13.46
CA THR A 67 38.83 -16.15 -13.12
C THR A 67 38.84 -17.17 -11.97
N PHE A 68 37.88 -17.05 -11.06
CA PHE A 68 37.72 -17.90 -9.88
C PHE A 68 36.34 -18.58 -9.89
N LEU A 69 36.29 -19.83 -9.43
CA LEU A 69 35.05 -20.57 -9.20
C LEU A 69 35.02 -21.04 -7.74
N ASN A 70 33.98 -20.65 -7.01
CA ASN A 70 33.80 -20.95 -5.59
C ASN A 70 35.02 -20.56 -4.72
N GLY A 71 35.72 -19.50 -5.10
CA GLY A 71 36.91 -18.98 -4.40
C GLY A 71 38.24 -19.59 -4.83
N HIS A 72 38.26 -20.60 -5.71
CA HIS A 72 39.48 -21.20 -6.25
C HIS A 72 39.77 -20.69 -7.66
N ARG A 73 41.04 -20.37 -7.96
CA ARG A 73 41.46 -19.89 -9.28
C ARG A 73 41.34 -21.03 -10.32
N LEU A 74 40.77 -20.75 -11.49
CA LEU A 74 40.70 -21.74 -12.56
C LEU A 74 42.09 -22.00 -13.16
N GLU A 75 42.46 -23.28 -13.28
CA GLU A 75 43.66 -23.76 -13.99
C GLU A 75 43.34 -24.36 -15.38
N GLY A 76 42.05 -24.53 -15.69
CA GLY A 76 41.51 -25.04 -16.94
C GLY A 76 39.99 -24.81 -17.02
N ASP A 77 39.30 -25.36 -18.01
CA ASP A 77 37.85 -25.21 -18.16
C ASP A 77 37.12 -25.97 -17.03
N ALA A 78 36.16 -25.34 -16.34
CA ALA A 78 35.44 -25.95 -15.20
C ALA A 78 33.93 -26.00 -15.40
N ARG A 79 33.30 -27.11 -15.02
CA ARG A 79 31.84 -27.29 -15.10
C ARG A 79 31.10 -26.48 -14.04
N LEU A 80 29.99 -25.86 -14.43
CA LEU A 80 29.13 -25.06 -13.56
C LEU A 80 27.85 -25.78 -13.15
N LYS A 81 27.41 -25.52 -11.93
CA LYS A 81 26.16 -26.00 -11.33
C LYS A 81 25.39 -24.84 -10.70
N ALA A 82 24.08 -25.04 -10.50
CA ALA A 82 23.28 -24.08 -9.74
C ALA A 82 23.81 -23.97 -8.30
N GLY A 83 24.01 -22.73 -7.85
CA GLY A 83 24.64 -22.39 -6.57
C GLY A 83 26.10 -21.96 -6.67
N ASP A 84 26.80 -22.26 -7.78
CA ASP A 84 28.21 -21.89 -7.93
C ASP A 84 28.42 -20.37 -8.01
N VAL A 85 29.56 -19.89 -7.51
CA VAL A 85 29.94 -18.48 -7.52
C VAL A 85 31.17 -18.25 -8.39
N ILE A 86 31.03 -17.43 -9.42
CA ILE A 86 32.08 -17.04 -10.36
C ILE A 86 32.65 -15.69 -9.91
N GLY A 87 33.96 -15.58 -9.74
CA GLY A 87 34.67 -14.33 -9.44
C GLY A 87 35.59 -13.91 -10.59
N LEU A 88 35.59 -12.62 -10.93
CA LEU A 88 36.47 -12.05 -11.97
C LEU A 88 37.57 -11.22 -11.32
N GLY A 89 38.69 -11.84 -10.97
CA GLY A 89 39.70 -11.29 -10.05
C GLY A 89 39.32 -11.47 -8.56
N GLU A 90 40.32 -11.52 -7.69
CA GLU A 90 40.16 -11.81 -6.25
C GLU A 90 39.31 -10.76 -5.51
N SER A 91 39.43 -9.49 -5.93
CA SER A 91 38.67 -8.33 -5.44
C SER A 91 37.59 -7.84 -6.42
N GLY A 92 37.34 -8.58 -7.50
CA GLY A 92 36.39 -8.17 -8.54
C GLY A 92 34.96 -8.68 -8.35
N PRO A 93 34.08 -8.43 -9.33
CA PRO A 93 32.66 -8.77 -9.23
C PRO A 93 32.44 -10.28 -9.17
N ARG A 94 31.42 -10.68 -8.39
CA ARG A 94 31.05 -12.06 -8.15
C ARG A 94 29.62 -12.35 -8.61
N PHE A 95 29.44 -13.48 -9.27
CA PHE A 95 28.17 -13.91 -9.86
C PHE A 95 27.75 -15.26 -9.30
N SER A 96 26.55 -15.36 -8.75
CA SER A 96 25.96 -16.64 -8.39
C SER A 96 25.17 -17.22 -9.57
N VAL A 97 25.38 -18.51 -9.84
CA VAL A 97 24.65 -19.28 -10.84
C VAL A 97 23.32 -19.71 -10.26
N ALA A 98 22.24 -19.02 -10.61
CA ALA A 98 20.92 -19.24 -10.03
C ALA A 98 20.15 -20.41 -10.69
N ALA A 99 20.49 -20.78 -11.92
CA ALA A 99 19.90 -21.93 -12.63
C ALA A 99 20.78 -22.36 -13.82
N VAL A 100 20.86 -23.67 -14.06
CA VAL A 100 21.55 -24.33 -15.18
C VAL A 100 20.63 -25.45 -15.67
N ALA A 101 20.20 -25.48 -16.94
CA ALA A 101 19.25 -26.48 -17.44
C ALA A 101 19.66 -27.10 -18.79
N ASP A 102 19.73 -28.44 -18.82
CA ASP A 102 19.96 -29.30 -19.99
C ASP A 102 18.71 -30.20 -20.21
N VAL A 103 18.33 -30.46 -21.46
CA VAL A 103 16.99 -30.98 -21.85
C VAL A 103 16.88 -32.52 -21.85
N LEU A 104 15.80 -33.02 -21.21
CA LEU A 104 14.94 -34.23 -21.34
C LEU A 104 15.47 -35.63 -21.76
N GLU A 105 15.06 -36.66 -20.99
CA GLU A 105 14.33 -37.83 -21.52
C GLU A 105 13.48 -38.57 -20.45
N ALA A 106 12.41 -39.23 -20.89
CA ALA A 106 11.39 -39.93 -20.11
C ALA A 106 11.58 -41.46 -20.14
N THR A 107 11.26 -42.17 -19.05
CA THR A 107 10.96 -43.61 -19.11
C THR A 107 9.93 -44.03 -18.05
N VAL A 108 8.87 -44.64 -18.55
CA VAL A 108 7.78 -45.34 -17.85
C VAL A 108 8.30 -46.71 -17.35
N PRO A 109 7.67 -47.31 -16.31
CA PRO A 109 7.39 -48.73 -16.42
C PRO A 109 5.91 -49.04 -16.17
N GLU A 110 5.29 -49.68 -17.16
CA GLU A 110 4.05 -50.45 -17.02
C GLU A 110 4.28 -51.63 -16.08
N ARG A 111 3.25 -52.01 -15.30
CA ARG A 111 2.83 -53.42 -15.22
C ARG A 111 1.32 -53.57 -14.96
N PRO A 112 0.73 -54.70 -15.41
CA PRO A 112 -0.69 -54.82 -15.79
C PRO A 112 -1.50 -55.80 -14.92
N GLY A 113 -2.83 -55.73 -15.07
CA GLY A 113 -3.81 -56.77 -14.66
C GLY A 113 -4.46 -56.50 -13.30
N LEU A 114 -5.76 -56.72 -13.06
CA LEU A 114 -6.81 -57.44 -13.77
C LEU A 114 -8.16 -56.87 -13.31
N GLY A 115 -9.17 -56.90 -14.19
CA GLY A 115 -10.44 -56.20 -14.04
C GLY A 115 -11.52 -56.87 -13.20
N ALA A 116 -12.56 -56.09 -12.93
CA ALA A 116 -13.98 -56.47 -12.89
C ALA A 116 -14.84 -55.19 -12.86
N SER A 117 -15.86 -55.09 -13.71
CA SER A 117 -16.76 -53.94 -13.85
C SER A 117 -17.93 -53.97 -12.82
N PRO A 118 -18.87 -53.01 -12.82
CA PRO A 118 -18.96 -51.89 -11.88
C PRO A 118 -20.17 -52.01 -10.92
N PRO A 119 -20.22 -51.21 -9.83
CA PRO A 119 -21.43 -50.38 -9.69
C PRO A 119 -21.20 -48.97 -9.12
N GLU A 120 -22.15 -48.12 -9.46
CA GLU A 120 -22.58 -46.92 -8.73
C GLU A 120 -21.65 -45.69 -8.74
N ARG A 121 -21.94 -44.82 -9.72
CA ARG A 121 -21.66 -43.39 -9.62
C ARG A 121 -22.34 -42.83 -8.37
N HIS A 122 -21.56 -42.62 -7.32
CA HIS A 122 -21.88 -41.64 -6.29
C HIS A 122 -22.04 -40.28 -6.97
N THR A 123 -23.26 -39.73 -6.96
CA THR A 123 -23.50 -38.31 -7.26
C THR A 123 -22.83 -37.46 -6.17
N PRO A 124 -21.90 -36.54 -6.52
CA PRO A 124 -21.41 -35.54 -5.58
C PRO A 124 -22.56 -34.56 -5.19
N PRO A 125 -22.53 -34.00 -3.98
CA PRO A 125 -23.60 -33.17 -3.42
C PRO A 125 -23.85 -31.89 -4.23
N GLU A 126 -25.10 -31.43 -4.23
CA GLU A 126 -25.62 -30.26 -4.94
C GLU A 126 -24.68 -29.04 -4.91
N ALA A 127 -24.16 -28.67 -6.08
CA ALA A 127 -23.16 -27.63 -6.21
C ALA A 127 -23.75 -26.23 -5.93
N ARG A 128 -23.43 -25.64 -4.77
CA ARG A 128 -23.69 -24.23 -4.45
C ARG A 128 -22.86 -23.34 -5.37
N ALA A 129 -23.47 -22.28 -5.93
CA ALA A 129 -22.76 -21.30 -6.75
C ALA A 129 -22.04 -20.25 -5.87
N TYR A 130 -20.78 -19.97 -6.19
CA TYR A 130 -19.94 -19.01 -5.49
C TYR A 130 -19.64 -17.81 -6.38
N GLY A 131 -19.53 -16.62 -5.78
CA GLY A 131 -19.10 -15.40 -6.43
C GLY A 131 -17.68 -15.02 -6.01
N VAL A 132 -16.89 -14.58 -6.98
CA VAL A 132 -15.53 -14.03 -6.76
C VAL A 132 -15.39 -12.69 -7.47
N THR A 133 -14.73 -11.74 -6.81
CA THR A 133 -14.31 -10.47 -7.39
C THR A 133 -12.78 -10.45 -7.44
N LEU A 134 -12.22 -10.34 -8.66
CA LEU A 134 -10.78 -10.36 -8.92
C LEU A 134 -10.34 -9.05 -9.57
N LEU A 135 -9.29 -8.42 -9.05
CA LEU A 135 -8.70 -7.20 -9.58
C LEU A 135 -7.41 -7.51 -10.35
N ALA A 136 -7.35 -7.23 -11.64
CA ALA A 136 -6.10 -7.32 -12.38
C ALA A 136 -5.15 -6.20 -11.96
N ALA A 137 -4.04 -6.57 -11.31
CA ALA A 137 -3.10 -5.66 -10.66
C ALA A 137 -2.48 -4.64 -11.62
N LEU A 138 -2.24 -5.03 -12.87
CA LEU A 138 -1.63 -4.16 -13.89
C LEU A 138 -2.63 -3.21 -14.55
N THR A 139 -3.87 -3.64 -14.75
CA THR A 139 -4.86 -2.87 -15.53
C THR A 139 -5.89 -2.15 -14.66
N GLY A 140 -5.95 -2.48 -13.37
CA GLY A 140 -7.01 -2.02 -12.46
C GLY A 140 -8.40 -2.56 -12.80
N ARG A 141 -8.51 -3.48 -13.78
CA ARG A 141 -9.79 -4.02 -14.24
C ARG A 141 -10.33 -5.03 -13.25
N ARG A 142 -11.57 -4.85 -12.84
CA ARG A 142 -12.30 -5.79 -11.97
C ARG A 142 -13.06 -6.83 -12.78
N TYR A 143 -12.98 -8.07 -12.34
CA TYR A 143 -13.68 -9.22 -12.88
C TYR A 143 -14.61 -9.79 -11.81
N GLU A 144 -15.92 -9.79 -12.10
CA GLU A 144 -16.93 -10.45 -11.25
C GLU A 144 -17.42 -11.70 -11.97
N ALA A 145 -17.21 -12.86 -11.34
CA ALA A 145 -17.66 -14.14 -11.87
C ALA A 145 -18.45 -14.91 -10.82
N ARG A 146 -19.48 -15.63 -11.26
CA ARG A 146 -20.36 -16.44 -10.41
C ARG A 146 -20.63 -17.79 -11.05
N GLY A 147 -20.49 -18.86 -10.28
CA GLY A 147 -20.77 -20.20 -10.76
C GLY A 147 -20.34 -21.28 -9.78
N VAL A 148 -20.64 -22.53 -10.13
CA VAL A 148 -20.14 -23.73 -9.43
C VAL A 148 -18.68 -24.03 -9.78
N ARG A 149 -18.24 -23.48 -10.91
CA ARG A 149 -16.89 -23.48 -11.45
C ARG A 149 -16.70 -22.17 -12.20
N ILE A 150 -15.57 -21.49 -11.98
CA ILE A 150 -15.22 -20.23 -12.65
C ILE A 150 -13.87 -20.42 -13.32
N ARG A 151 -13.80 -20.24 -14.63
CA ARG A 151 -12.59 -20.40 -15.45
C ARG A 151 -11.93 -19.06 -15.69
N LEU A 152 -10.61 -19.06 -15.59
CA LEU A 152 -9.74 -17.93 -15.82
C LEU A 152 -8.83 -18.27 -16.99
N GLY A 153 -8.75 -17.40 -17.99
CA GLY A 153 -7.94 -17.67 -19.19
C GLY A 153 -8.19 -16.64 -20.30
N ARG A 154 -7.49 -16.76 -21.42
CA ARG A 154 -7.68 -15.85 -22.57
C ARG A 154 -8.83 -16.22 -23.50
N GLY A 155 -9.35 -17.44 -23.34
CA GLY A 155 -10.38 -18.01 -24.21
C GLY A 155 -11.72 -17.35 -23.95
N ARG A 156 -12.57 -17.27 -25.00
CA ARG A 156 -13.92 -16.69 -24.89
C ARG A 156 -14.84 -17.54 -23.99
N GLU A 157 -14.46 -18.78 -23.74
CA GLU A 157 -15.10 -19.74 -22.85
C GLU A 157 -14.82 -19.48 -21.34
N CYS A 158 -13.90 -18.56 -21.00
CA CYS A 158 -13.58 -18.21 -19.62
C CYS A 158 -14.48 -17.09 -19.09
N GLU A 159 -14.98 -17.23 -17.87
CA GLU A 159 -15.75 -16.19 -17.18
C GLU A 159 -14.86 -15.00 -16.77
N VAL A 160 -13.56 -15.24 -16.54
CA VAL A 160 -12.55 -14.20 -16.25
C VAL A 160 -11.50 -14.20 -17.35
N GLN A 161 -11.50 -13.14 -18.16
CA GLN A 161 -10.55 -12.94 -19.28
C GLN A 161 -9.62 -11.76 -19.01
N PRO A 162 -8.49 -11.98 -18.32
CA PRO A 162 -7.56 -10.91 -17.94
C PRO A 162 -6.74 -10.35 -19.11
N VAL A 163 -6.70 -11.07 -20.23
CA VAL A 163 -5.93 -10.73 -21.42
C VAL A 163 -6.73 -11.02 -22.69
N GLY A 164 -6.28 -10.49 -23.83
CA GLY A 164 -6.91 -10.70 -25.13
C GLY A 164 -6.71 -12.12 -25.68
N PRO A 165 -7.51 -12.54 -26.69
CA PRO A 165 -7.50 -13.92 -27.20
C PRO A 165 -6.20 -14.35 -27.89
N THR A 166 -5.35 -13.39 -28.26
CA THR A 166 -4.04 -13.60 -28.89
C THR A 166 -2.90 -13.69 -27.89
N ASP A 167 -3.16 -13.50 -26.59
CA ASP A 167 -2.15 -13.59 -25.55
C ASP A 167 -1.55 -15.01 -25.51
N THR A 168 -0.24 -15.12 -25.38
CA THR A 168 0.44 -16.42 -25.37
C THR A 168 0.87 -16.85 -23.96
N ILE A 169 0.81 -15.94 -22.99
CA ILE A 169 1.17 -16.19 -21.59
C ILE A 169 0.00 -16.86 -20.87
N VAL A 170 -1.23 -16.42 -21.15
CA VAL A 170 -2.42 -17.02 -20.56
C VAL A 170 -3.02 -18.06 -21.53
N SER A 171 -3.02 -19.34 -21.17
CA SER A 171 -3.79 -20.38 -21.86
C SER A 171 -5.28 -20.07 -22.04
N ARG A 172 -5.93 -20.70 -23.03
CA ARG A 172 -7.36 -20.48 -23.33
C ARG A 172 -8.24 -20.67 -22.11
N VAL A 173 -8.02 -21.76 -21.37
CA VAL A 173 -8.44 -21.96 -19.99
C VAL A 173 -7.15 -22.22 -19.21
N HIS A 174 -6.86 -21.39 -18.21
CA HIS A 174 -5.58 -21.38 -17.49
C HIS A 174 -5.74 -21.91 -16.06
N ALA A 175 -6.71 -21.38 -15.33
CA ALA A 175 -7.02 -21.81 -13.97
C ALA A 175 -8.53 -21.95 -13.79
N GLU A 176 -8.92 -22.74 -12.79
CA GLU A 176 -10.31 -22.88 -12.38
C GLU A 176 -10.45 -22.64 -10.88
N LEU A 177 -11.47 -21.89 -10.51
CA LEU A 177 -11.96 -21.77 -9.14
C LEU A 177 -13.15 -22.69 -8.96
N THR A 178 -13.08 -23.52 -7.92
CA THR A 178 -14.13 -24.48 -7.54
C THR A 178 -14.37 -24.45 -6.05
N VAL A 179 -15.46 -25.05 -5.60
CA VAL A 179 -15.77 -25.17 -4.17
C VAL A 179 -14.97 -26.32 -3.58
N GLY A 180 -14.12 -26.02 -2.61
CA GLY A 180 -13.40 -27.03 -1.84
C GLY A 180 -14.33 -27.82 -0.91
N SER A 181 -13.87 -28.98 -0.44
CA SER A 181 -14.63 -29.89 0.44
C SER A 181 -15.09 -29.25 1.77
N THR A 182 -14.47 -28.14 2.18
CA THR A 182 -14.75 -27.38 3.41
C THR A 182 -15.64 -26.14 3.19
N GLY A 183 -16.12 -25.90 1.96
CA GLY A 183 -17.09 -24.83 1.65
C GLY A 183 -16.49 -23.47 1.26
N GLY A 184 -15.18 -23.37 1.00
CA GLY A 184 -14.50 -22.18 0.46
C GLY A 184 -14.09 -22.33 -1.01
N LEU A 185 -13.64 -21.25 -1.67
CA LEU A 185 -13.08 -21.34 -3.02
C LEU A 185 -11.65 -21.86 -3.00
N VAL A 186 -11.36 -22.83 -3.85
CA VAL A 186 -10.02 -23.33 -4.14
C VAL A 186 -9.68 -23.04 -5.59
N ILE A 187 -8.45 -22.61 -5.83
CA ILE A 187 -7.90 -22.46 -7.18
C ILE A 187 -7.07 -23.68 -7.54
N ARG A 188 -7.23 -24.15 -8.76
CA ARG A 188 -6.35 -25.14 -9.36
C ARG A 188 -5.87 -24.67 -10.72
N ASP A 189 -4.64 -25.03 -11.05
CA ASP A 189 -4.14 -24.96 -12.41
C ASP A 189 -4.83 -26.03 -13.27
N VAL A 190 -5.28 -25.68 -14.49
CA VAL A 190 -5.98 -26.62 -15.38
C VAL A 190 -5.03 -27.06 -16.51
N GLY A 191 -3.80 -27.41 -16.14
CA GLY A 191 -2.76 -27.74 -17.10
C GLY A 191 -2.38 -26.55 -17.98
N SER A 192 -2.28 -25.38 -17.35
CA SER A 192 -1.88 -24.18 -18.07
C SER A 192 -0.44 -24.28 -18.58
N THR A 193 -0.18 -23.58 -19.67
CA THR A 193 1.13 -23.61 -20.33
C THR A 193 2.23 -22.96 -19.49
N ASN A 194 1.85 -22.00 -18.62
CA ASN A 194 2.81 -21.17 -17.88
C ASN A 194 2.63 -21.23 -16.36
N GLY A 195 1.78 -22.13 -15.86
CA GLY A 195 1.51 -22.35 -14.44
C GLY A 195 0.67 -21.26 -13.78
N THR A 196 -0.19 -21.66 -12.85
CA THR A 196 -0.92 -20.75 -11.96
C THR A 196 -0.17 -20.61 -10.64
N PHE A 197 -0.07 -19.39 -10.11
CA PHE A 197 0.60 -19.12 -8.84
C PHE A 197 -0.34 -18.38 -7.88
N VAL A 198 -0.24 -18.65 -6.59
CA VAL A 198 -0.91 -17.90 -5.53
C VAL A 198 0.16 -17.35 -4.58
N ASN A 199 0.22 -16.02 -4.41
CA ASN A 199 1.22 -15.36 -3.57
C ASN A 199 2.67 -15.75 -3.92
N ASP A 200 2.96 -15.83 -5.23
CA ASP A 200 4.26 -16.20 -5.82
C ASP A 200 4.68 -17.68 -5.63
N GLU A 201 3.82 -18.50 -5.00
CA GLU A 201 3.97 -19.96 -4.89
C GLU A 201 3.16 -20.69 -5.99
N PRO A 202 3.71 -21.74 -6.65
CA PRO A 202 3.01 -22.47 -7.70
C PRO A 202 1.84 -23.30 -7.14
N VAL A 203 0.70 -23.25 -7.84
CA VAL A 203 -0.49 -24.05 -7.56
C VAL A 203 -0.31 -25.43 -8.20
N ILE A 204 0.35 -26.33 -7.48
CA ILE A 204 0.60 -27.72 -7.91
C ILE A 204 -0.58 -28.62 -7.53
N GLU A 205 -1.24 -28.31 -6.41
CA GLU A 205 -2.49 -28.93 -5.92
C GLU A 205 -3.55 -27.83 -5.71
N PRO A 206 -4.86 -28.15 -5.58
CA PRO A 206 -5.87 -27.14 -5.32
C PRO A 206 -5.59 -26.33 -4.04
N VAL A 207 -5.34 -25.02 -4.19
CA VAL A 207 -5.00 -24.10 -3.09
C VAL A 207 -6.23 -23.31 -2.65
N PRO A 208 -6.60 -23.26 -1.35
CA PRO A 208 -7.67 -22.38 -0.85
C PRO A 208 -7.31 -20.90 -1.05
N ILE A 209 -8.22 -20.14 -1.65
CA ILE A 209 -8.01 -18.70 -1.88
C ILE A 209 -8.73 -17.86 -0.83
N ARG A 210 -8.04 -16.83 -0.33
CA ARG A 210 -8.51 -15.86 0.67
C ARG A 210 -8.55 -14.46 0.09
N LEU A 211 -9.29 -13.57 0.76
CA LEU A 211 -9.28 -12.14 0.45
C LEU A 211 -7.85 -11.59 0.55
N GLY A 212 -7.38 -10.94 -0.51
CA GLY A 212 -6.03 -10.38 -0.63
C GLY A 212 -5.01 -11.26 -1.37
N ASP A 213 -5.33 -12.53 -1.66
CA ASP A 213 -4.40 -13.42 -2.36
C ASP A 213 -4.13 -12.99 -3.81
N ARG A 214 -2.88 -13.14 -4.27
CA ARG A 214 -2.42 -12.80 -5.62
C ARG A 214 -2.39 -14.04 -6.50
N ILE A 215 -3.37 -14.18 -7.40
CA ILE A 215 -3.43 -15.25 -8.40
C ILE A 215 -2.73 -14.79 -9.68
N MET A 216 -1.57 -15.34 -10.00
CA MET A 216 -0.86 -15.04 -11.25
C MET A 216 -1.11 -16.17 -12.26
N LEU A 217 -1.65 -15.82 -13.43
CA LEU A 217 -1.89 -16.75 -14.54
C LEU A 217 -0.71 -16.70 -15.50
N GLY A 218 0.21 -17.65 -15.35
CA GLY A 218 1.45 -17.71 -16.09
C GLY A 218 2.50 -16.84 -15.44
N LYS A 219 3.73 -17.34 -15.29
CA LYS A 219 4.82 -16.54 -14.71
C LYS A 219 5.07 -15.29 -15.55
N GLY A 220 4.80 -14.11 -14.97
CA GLY A 220 4.85 -12.82 -15.68
C GLY A 220 3.58 -12.47 -16.48
N GLY A 221 2.54 -13.29 -16.36
CA GLY A 221 1.20 -13.02 -16.86
C GLY A 221 0.38 -12.17 -15.89
N PRO A 222 -0.91 -11.97 -16.18
CA PRO A 222 -1.76 -11.11 -15.37
C PRO A 222 -1.88 -11.63 -13.94
N VAL A 223 -1.65 -10.74 -12.99
CA VAL A 223 -1.88 -10.99 -11.56
C VAL A 223 -3.26 -10.47 -11.19
N LEU A 224 -4.06 -11.36 -10.61
CA LEU A 224 -5.43 -11.13 -10.16
C LEU A 224 -5.46 -11.17 -8.63
N ILE A 225 -5.85 -10.06 -8.00
CA ILE A 225 -5.97 -9.94 -6.55
C ILE A 225 -7.41 -10.27 -6.15
N VAL A 226 -7.58 -11.15 -5.17
CA VAL A 226 -8.91 -11.51 -4.66
C VAL A 226 -9.46 -10.39 -3.79
N GLU A 227 -10.40 -9.59 -4.30
CA GLU A 227 -11.03 -8.47 -3.58
C GLU A 227 -12.34 -8.86 -2.87
N GLY A 228 -13.02 -9.92 -3.32
CA GLY A 228 -14.32 -10.34 -2.81
C GLY A 228 -14.56 -11.85 -2.98
N ILE A 229 -15.09 -12.53 -1.95
CA ILE A 229 -15.56 -13.92 -2.01
C ILE A 229 -16.92 -13.99 -1.30
N GLY A 230 -17.93 -14.62 -1.89
CA GLY A 230 -19.24 -14.79 -1.26
C GLY A 230 -20.09 -15.93 -1.83
N THR A 231 -20.96 -16.50 -1.01
CA THR A 231 -21.97 -17.49 -1.42
C THR A 231 -23.22 -16.76 -1.93
N ALA A 232 -23.68 -17.05 -3.15
CA ALA A 232 -24.96 -16.54 -3.63
C ALA A 232 -26.13 -17.35 -3.01
N PRO A 233 -27.29 -16.73 -2.70
CA PRO A 233 -28.51 -17.49 -2.39
C PRO A 233 -28.91 -18.35 -3.60
N GLN A 234 -29.47 -19.55 -3.35
CA GLN A 234 -29.89 -20.47 -4.41
C GLN A 234 -30.88 -19.79 -5.38
N LEU A 235 -30.56 -19.78 -6.69
CA LEU A 235 -31.52 -19.48 -7.75
C LEU A 235 -32.29 -20.77 -8.10
N PRO A 236 -33.63 -20.75 -8.26
CA PRO A 236 -34.43 -21.96 -8.46
C PRO A 236 -34.14 -22.62 -9.81
N GLY A 237 -34.14 -23.95 -9.83
CA GLY A 237 -34.07 -24.75 -11.05
C GLY A 237 -35.19 -24.41 -12.04
N ALA A 238 -34.86 -24.52 -13.33
CA ALA A 238 -35.77 -24.28 -14.45
C ALA A 238 -37.11 -25.04 -14.29
N PRO A 239 -38.23 -24.45 -14.75
CA PRO A 239 -39.56 -24.98 -14.46
C PRO A 239 -39.78 -26.29 -15.22
N ARG A 240 -40.01 -27.38 -14.47
CA ARG A 240 -40.73 -28.53 -15.01
C ARG A 240 -42.16 -28.08 -15.30
N ARG A 241 -42.55 -28.13 -16.57
CA ARG A 241 -43.96 -28.03 -16.97
C ARG A 241 -44.72 -29.17 -16.29
N SER A 242 -45.62 -28.82 -15.37
CA SER A 242 -46.77 -29.66 -15.03
C SER A 242 -48.02 -28.86 -15.33
N HIS A 243 -48.88 -29.44 -16.16
CA HIS A 243 -50.23 -28.94 -16.41
C HIS A 243 -51.06 -29.14 -15.16
N VAL A 244 -51.63 -28.07 -14.60
CA VAL A 244 -52.87 -28.13 -13.83
C VAL A 244 -53.68 -26.87 -14.12
N GLY A 245 -54.94 -27.08 -14.50
CA GLY A 245 -55.88 -26.07 -15.01
C GLY A 245 -56.44 -25.13 -13.94
N PRO A 246 -57.36 -24.23 -14.37
CA PRO A 246 -57.81 -23.10 -13.56
C PRO A 246 -58.86 -23.57 -12.56
N LYS A 247 -58.70 -23.20 -11.28
CA LYS A 247 -59.79 -22.93 -10.34
C LYS A 247 -59.26 -22.32 -9.03
N THR A 248 -59.67 -21.07 -8.83
CA THR A 248 -60.16 -20.52 -7.56
C THR A 248 -59.33 -20.74 -6.28
N LEU A 249 -58.72 -19.67 -5.78
CA LEU A 249 -58.96 -19.24 -4.39
C LEU A 249 -58.56 -17.77 -4.16
N ARG A 250 -59.28 -16.86 -4.82
CA ARG A 250 -59.32 -15.43 -4.46
C ARG A 250 -60.30 -15.15 -3.31
N ALA A 251 -60.52 -16.13 -2.44
CA ALA A 251 -61.43 -16.05 -1.31
C ALA A 251 -60.83 -16.86 -0.16
N MET A 252 -60.23 -16.15 0.81
CA MET A 252 -59.41 -16.58 1.96
C MET A 252 -57.96 -16.11 1.73
N ILE A 253 -57.55 -14.89 2.07
CA ILE A 253 -57.30 -14.43 3.45
C ILE A 253 -57.32 -12.88 3.41
N GLY A 254 -58.50 -12.30 3.62
CA GLY A 254 -58.72 -10.84 3.65
C GLY A 254 -58.86 -10.23 5.05
N ALA A 255 -58.74 -11.03 6.12
CA ALA A 255 -59.14 -10.59 7.46
C ALA A 255 -58.08 -10.74 8.57
N ALA A 256 -56.81 -11.02 8.24
CA ALA A 256 -55.73 -11.17 9.24
C ALA A 256 -54.67 -10.02 9.24
N ILE A 257 -54.65 -9.15 8.23
CA ILE A 257 -53.53 -8.21 8.00
C ILE A 257 -53.73 -6.82 8.65
N ALA A 258 -54.93 -6.49 9.15
CA ALA A 258 -55.20 -5.14 9.66
C ALA A 258 -54.81 -4.91 11.15
N LYS A 259 -54.61 -5.97 11.94
CA LYS A 259 -54.36 -5.84 13.39
C LYS A 259 -52.86 -5.87 13.77
N ALA A 260 -52.00 -6.42 12.91
CA ALA A 260 -50.55 -6.50 13.16
C ALA A 260 -49.78 -5.21 12.83
N LYS A 261 -50.26 -4.39 11.88
CA LYS A 261 -49.57 -3.17 11.43
C LYS A 261 -49.49 -2.05 12.48
N ARG A 262 -50.48 -1.93 13.38
CA ARG A 262 -50.50 -0.85 14.39
C ARG A 262 -49.61 -1.10 15.61
N ARG A 263 -49.39 -2.36 15.98
CA ARG A 263 -48.47 -2.70 17.10
C ARG A 263 -47.01 -2.61 16.68
N LEU A 264 -46.67 -3.01 15.45
CA LEU A 264 -45.30 -2.93 14.94
C LEU A 264 -44.83 -1.49 14.76
N ALA A 265 -45.69 -0.59 14.26
CA ALA A 265 -45.35 0.82 14.07
C ALA A 265 -45.05 1.55 15.40
N ALA A 266 -45.79 1.23 16.47
CA ALA A 266 -45.56 1.82 17.80
C ALA A 266 -44.23 1.34 18.41
N TRP A 267 -43.88 0.06 18.27
CA TRP A 267 -42.59 -0.48 18.74
C TRP A 267 -41.40 0.05 17.94
N VAL A 268 -41.55 0.25 16.62
CA VAL A 268 -40.50 0.85 15.77
C VAL A 268 -40.33 2.33 16.11
N ALA A 269 -41.41 3.09 16.34
CA ALA A 269 -41.31 4.49 16.75
C ALA A 269 -40.62 4.65 18.12
N LEU A 270 -40.90 3.74 19.07
CA LEU A 270 -40.30 3.77 20.40
C LEU A 270 -38.80 3.37 20.37
N LEU A 271 -38.43 2.39 19.53
CA LEU A 271 -37.04 2.02 19.26
C LEU A 271 -36.26 3.15 18.58
N VAL A 272 -36.86 3.86 17.63
CA VAL A 272 -36.23 5.00 16.95
C VAL A 272 -36.06 6.19 17.90
N LEU A 273 -37.00 6.42 18.83
CA LEU A 273 -36.86 7.43 19.88
C LEU A 273 -35.77 7.07 20.90
N PHE A 274 -35.69 5.80 21.32
CA PHE A 274 -34.68 5.35 22.29
C PHE A 274 -33.26 5.33 21.69
N PHE A 275 -33.11 4.83 20.47
CA PHE A 275 -31.82 4.88 19.75
C PHE A 275 -31.49 6.29 19.28
N GLY A 276 -32.47 7.10 18.88
CA GLY A 276 -32.26 8.50 18.50
C GLY A 276 -31.75 9.33 19.69
N ALA A 277 -32.36 9.18 20.87
CA ALA A 277 -31.91 9.85 22.08
C ALA A 277 -30.56 9.31 22.61
N GLY A 278 -30.31 8.01 22.48
CA GLY A 278 -29.02 7.40 22.85
C GLY A 278 -27.87 7.82 21.92
N VAL A 279 -28.10 7.83 20.61
CA VAL A 279 -27.13 8.29 19.60
C VAL A 279 -26.93 9.80 19.71
N TYR A 280 -27.99 10.57 19.96
CA TYR A 280 -27.88 12.02 20.17
C TYR A 280 -27.19 12.35 21.50
N GLY A 281 -27.44 11.60 22.57
CA GLY A 281 -26.77 11.75 23.86
C GLY A 281 -25.29 11.38 23.81
N VAL A 282 -24.92 10.30 23.11
CA VAL A 282 -23.52 9.93 22.87
C VAL A 282 -22.84 10.91 21.91
N TYR A 283 -23.55 11.39 20.87
CA TYR A 283 -23.06 12.46 19.99
C TYR A 283 -22.83 13.75 20.78
N TRP A 284 -23.73 14.11 21.71
CA TRP A 284 -23.62 15.32 22.55
C TRP A 284 -22.50 15.20 23.60
N LEU A 285 -22.31 14.01 24.20
CA LEU A 285 -21.22 13.76 25.15
C LEU A 285 -19.84 13.74 24.45
N VAL A 286 -19.75 13.09 23.28
CA VAL A 286 -18.52 13.03 22.46
C VAL A 286 -18.23 14.37 21.78
N SER A 287 -19.25 15.14 21.39
CA SER A 287 -19.05 16.51 20.88
C SER A 287 -18.70 17.51 21.98
N GLY A 288 -19.11 17.27 23.23
CA GLY A 288 -18.69 18.06 24.40
C GLY A 288 -17.18 17.97 24.66
N GLU A 289 -16.61 16.77 24.67
CA GLU A 289 -15.16 16.55 24.83
C GLU A 289 -14.34 17.01 23.59
N VAL A 290 -14.92 16.89 22.39
CA VAL A 290 -14.31 17.43 21.15
C VAL A 290 -14.33 18.97 21.17
N GLN A 291 -15.36 19.61 21.73
CA GLN A 291 -15.41 21.07 21.86
C GLN A 291 -14.45 21.63 22.92
N GLU A 292 -14.21 20.94 24.03
CA GLU A 292 -13.20 21.36 25.02
C GLU A 292 -11.78 21.24 24.46
N THR A 293 -11.46 20.14 23.76
CA THR A 293 -10.17 19.99 23.07
C THR A 293 -10.00 20.93 21.87
N GLU A 294 -11.07 21.27 21.15
CA GLU A 294 -11.05 22.31 20.10
C GLU A 294 -10.86 23.73 20.67
N ARG A 295 -11.42 24.03 21.85
CA ARG A 295 -11.22 25.32 22.54
C ARG A 295 -9.78 25.50 22.98
N GLU A 296 -9.16 24.47 23.57
CA GLU A 296 -7.74 24.48 23.94
C GLU A 296 -6.77 24.52 22.73
N ARG A 297 -7.21 24.03 21.56
CA ARG A 297 -6.41 24.01 20.31
C ARG A 297 -6.51 25.27 19.48
N ARG A 298 -7.67 25.93 19.44
CA ARG A 298 -7.81 27.28 18.84
C ARG A 298 -7.03 28.33 19.63
N THR A 299 -6.94 28.16 20.94
CA THR A 299 -6.21 29.09 21.81
C THR A 299 -4.71 29.17 21.54
N ALA A 300 -4.03 28.18 20.95
CA ALA A 300 -2.57 28.26 20.75
C ALA A 300 -2.16 29.21 19.61
N GLY A 301 -2.89 29.23 18.49
CA GLY A 301 -2.64 30.18 17.40
C GLY A 301 -3.14 31.60 17.72
N ASP A 302 -4.25 31.67 18.45
CA ASP A 302 -4.79 32.93 18.95
C ASP A 302 -3.94 33.49 20.10
N SER A 303 -3.31 32.65 20.92
CA SER A 303 -2.40 33.09 21.99
C SER A 303 -1.12 33.69 21.43
N THR A 304 -0.52 33.15 20.37
CA THR A 304 0.69 33.74 19.77
C THR A 304 0.39 35.11 19.15
N ARG A 305 -0.79 35.25 18.52
CA ARG A 305 -1.26 36.55 18.00
C ARG A 305 -1.57 37.53 19.12
N ALA A 306 -2.28 37.09 20.15
CA ALA A 306 -2.59 37.89 21.33
C ALA A 306 -1.32 38.29 22.09
N GLU A 307 -0.32 37.42 22.17
CA GLU A 307 0.99 37.70 22.76
C GLU A 307 1.78 38.71 21.91
N THR A 308 1.74 38.59 20.58
CA THR A 308 2.36 39.58 19.68
C THR A 308 1.71 40.96 19.86
N GLU A 309 0.38 41.03 19.91
CA GLU A 309 -0.32 42.29 20.16
C GLU A 309 -0.09 42.83 21.57
N ARG A 310 -0.04 41.95 22.58
CA ARG A 310 0.31 42.31 23.95
C ARG A 310 1.72 42.90 24.01
N LEU A 311 2.71 42.28 23.38
CA LEU A 311 4.09 42.77 23.32
C LEU A 311 4.18 44.10 22.55
N ARG A 312 3.39 44.30 21.49
CA ARG A 312 3.27 45.61 20.82
C ARG A 312 2.74 46.68 21.75
N GLN A 313 1.67 46.38 22.47
CA GLN A 313 1.04 47.31 23.42
C GLN A 313 1.99 47.63 24.59
N GLU A 314 2.66 46.62 25.16
CA GLU A 314 3.66 46.79 26.23
C GLU A 314 4.86 47.62 25.76
N LEU A 315 5.38 47.38 24.54
CA LEU A 315 6.46 48.18 23.97
C LEU A 315 6.03 49.63 23.71
N ALA A 316 4.81 49.84 23.19
CA ALA A 316 4.26 51.17 22.98
C ALA A 316 4.10 51.93 24.31
N ALA A 317 3.54 51.28 25.33
CA ALA A 317 3.39 51.84 26.67
C ALA A 317 4.74 52.17 27.32
N ALA A 318 5.74 51.27 27.22
CA ALA A 318 7.08 51.49 27.74
C ALA A 318 7.79 52.69 27.09
N ARG A 319 7.58 52.91 25.79
CA ARG A 319 8.10 54.09 25.08
C ARG A 319 7.44 55.38 25.54
N VAL A 320 6.12 55.39 25.70
CA VAL A 320 5.36 56.56 26.19
C VAL A 320 5.74 56.90 27.65
N ALA A 321 5.96 55.89 28.49
CA ALA A 321 6.35 56.06 29.89
C ALA A 321 7.84 56.39 30.11
N ALA A 322 8.62 56.58 29.03
CA ALA A 322 10.08 56.81 29.10
C ALA A 322 10.82 55.76 29.95
N ALA A 323 10.44 54.48 29.82
CA ALA A 323 11.03 53.39 30.57
C ALA A 323 12.53 53.21 30.26
N PRO A 324 13.31 52.55 31.16
CA PRO A 324 14.74 52.31 30.93
C PRO A 324 15.03 51.63 29.59
N ALA A 325 16.09 52.08 28.90
CA ALA A 325 16.45 51.60 27.56
C ALA A 325 16.59 50.06 27.47
N ALA A 326 17.10 49.42 28.53
CA ALA A 326 17.24 47.96 28.59
C ALA A 326 15.88 47.22 28.53
N LEU A 327 14.83 47.77 29.14
CA LEU A 327 13.48 47.19 29.09
C LEU A 327 12.86 47.34 27.71
N VAL A 328 13.00 48.54 27.11
CA VAL A 328 12.51 48.81 25.74
C VAL A 328 13.18 47.89 24.73
N GLU A 329 14.49 47.68 24.86
CA GLU A 329 15.23 46.77 23.98
C GLU A 329 14.83 45.31 24.21
N SER A 330 14.65 44.87 25.46
CA SER A 330 14.14 43.52 25.76
C SER A 330 12.76 43.26 25.14
N LEU A 331 11.83 44.21 25.28
CA LEU A 331 10.48 44.11 24.68
C LEU A 331 10.54 44.13 23.16
N ARG A 332 11.44 44.92 22.56
CA ARG A 332 11.67 44.94 21.11
C ARG A 332 12.14 43.57 20.59
N VAL A 333 13.12 42.96 21.25
CA VAL A 333 13.63 41.63 20.88
C VAL A 333 12.54 40.56 21.01
N LYS A 334 11.77 40.58 22.11
CA LYS A 334 10.64 39.66 22.30
C LYS A 334 9.56 39.84 21.23
N LEU A 335 9.20 41.08 20.91
CA LEU A 335 8.23 41.37 19.87
C LEU A 335 8.71 40.87 18.50
N GLN A 336 9.97 41.13 18.14
CA GLN A 336 10.54 40.66 16.88
C GLN A 336 10.50 39.13 16.77
N ALA A 337 10.79 38.42 17.87
CA ALA A 337 10.66 36.95 17.92
C ALA A 337 9.20 36.48 17.76
N ALA A 338 8.25 37.14 18.43
CA ALA A 338 6.82 36.83 18.34
C ALA A 338 6.23 37.13 16.94
N GLU A 339 6.65 38.23 16.31
CA GLU A 339 6.28 38.59 14.93
C GLU A 339 6.82 37.58 13.92
N ALA A 340 8.09 37.16 14.07
CA ALA A 340 8.69 36.12 13.24
C ALA A 340 7.94 34.78 13.38
N SER A 341 7.60 34.39 14.61
CA SER A 341 6.81 33.18 14.87
C SER A 341 5.41 33.26 14.24
N THR A 342 4.74 34.40 14.34
CA THR A 342 3.42 34.61 13.75
C THR A 342 3.48 34.59 12.21
N ALA A 343 4.53 35.17 11.63
CA ALA A 343 4.75 35.15 10.18
C ALA A 343 5.00 33.72 9.67
N ASP A 344 5.81 32.93 10.37
CA ASP A 344 6.07 31.53 10.00
C ASP A 344 4.80 30.67 10.10
N LEU A 345 4.03 30.79 11.19
CA LEU A 345 2.73 30.13 11.33
C LEU A 345 1.80 30.47 10.16
N ARG A 346 1.71 31.74 9.77
CA ARG A 346 0.88 32.16 8.62
C ARG A 346 1.38 31.56 7.31
N ALA A 347 2.70 31.56 7.09
CA ALA A 347 3.29 30.98 5.90
C ALA A 347 3.03 29.47 5.80
N THR A 348 3.11 28.75 6.91
CA THR A 348 2.76 27.33 6.99
C THR A 348 1.30 27.08 6.65
N LEU A 349 0.38 27.82 7.27
CA LEU A 349 -1.04 27.67 6.98
C LEU A 349 -1.33 27.91 5.50
N ALA A 350 -0.76 28.98 4.93
CA ALA A 350 -0.91 29.30 3.51
C ALA A 350 -0.40 28.16 2.60
N ARG A 351 0.74 27.54 2.94
CA ARG A 351 1.25 26.37 2.20
C ARG A 351 0.33 25.17 2.31
N ALA A 352 -0.16 24.85 3.50
CA ALA A 352 -1.08 23.74 3.71
C ALA A 352 -2.41 23.95 2.97
N GLN A 353 -2.94 25.17 3.00
CA GLN A 353 -4.13 25.58 2.24
C GLN A 353 -3.89 25.48 0.73
N ALA A 354 -2.74 25.93 0.23
CA ALA A 354 -2.39 25.84 -1.19
C ALA A 354 -2.28 24.38 -1.64
N ALA A 355 -1.61 23.52 -0.85
CA ALA A 355 -1.50 22.09 -1.13
C ALA A 355 -2.89 21.42 -1.17
N LEU A 356 -3.73 21.69 -0.17
CA LEU A 356 -5.11 21.17 -0.12
C LEU A 356 -5.94 21.65 -1.32
N SER A 357 -5.83 22.93 -1.66
CA SER A 357 -6.56 23.53 -2.79
C SER A 357 -6.17 22.89 -4.12
N SER A 358 -4.87 22.67 -4.34
CA SER A 358 -4.36 21.97 -5.52
C SER A 358 -4.86 20.52 -5.59
N GLN A 359 -4.84 19.80 -4.46
CA GLN A 359 -5.36 18.43 -4.40
C GLN A 359 -6.87 18.36 -4.68
N LEU A 360 -7.64 19.30 -4.13
CA LEU A 360 -9.08 19.38 -4.36
C LEU A 360 -9.40 19.74 -5.81
N ALA A 361 -8.66 20.66 -6.43
CA ALA A 361 -8.82 21.00 -7.85
C ALA A 361 -8.56 19.79 -8.76
N ALA A 362 -7.44 19.08 -8.55
CA ALA A 362 -7.15 17.84 -9.28
C ALA A 362 -8.18 16.73 -9.01
N GLY A 363 -8.79 16.75 -7.83
CA GLY A 363 -9.93 15.89 -7.48
C GLY A 363 -11.20 16.24 -8.26
N GLU A 364 -11.53 17.53 -8.36
CA GLU A 364 -12.68 18.04 -9.11
C GLU A 364 -12.57 17.78 -10.61
N GLU A 365 -11.38 17.91 -11.20
CA GLU A 365 -11.16 17.55 -12.60
C GLU A 365 -11.46 16.06 -12.84
N ARG A 366 -10.97 15.18 -11.97
CA ARG A 366 -11.28 13.74 -12.03
C ARG A 366 -12.78 13.47 -11.86
N ARG A 367 -13.44 14.24 -10.99
CA ARG A 367 -14.88 14.15 -10.73
C ARG A 367 -15.70 14.54 -11.96
N LEU A 368 -15.33 15.64 -12.62
CA LEU A 368 -15.96 16.09 -13.87
C LEU A 368 -15.73 15.08 -15.00
N ALA A 369 -14.52 14.55 -15.14
CA ALA A 369 -14.21 13.51 -16.12
C ALA A 369 -15.05 12.23 -15.89
N ALA A 370 -15.19 11.80 -14.63
CA ALA A 370 -16.03 10.65 -14.28
C ALA A 370 -17.52 10.90 -14.59
N GLN A 371 -18.03 12.11 -14.32
CA GLN A 371 -19.39 12.51 -14.68
C GLN A 371 -19.62 12.50 -16.19
N ALA A 372 -18.67 13.00 -16.98
CA ALA A 372 -18.73 12.95 -18.43
C ALA A 372 -18.76 11.52 -18.96
N GLU A 373 -17.98 10.61 -18.36
CA GLU A 373 -17.96 9.19 -18.73
C GLU A 373 -19.28 8.48 -18.39
N VAL A 374 -19.88 8.77 -17.22
CA VAL A 374 -21.23 8.28 -16.88
C VAL A 374 -22.25 8.73 -17.93
N GLN A 375 -22.19 10.00 -18.35
CA GLN A 375 -23.10 10.52 -19.36
C GLN A 375 -22.89 9.82 -20.71
N ARG A 376 -21.64 9.65 -21.13
CA ARG A 376 -21.28 8.93 -22.36
C ARG A 376 -21.85 7.50 -22.36
N LEU A 377 -21.68 6.76 -21.26
CA LEU A 377 -22.19 5.40 -21.12
C LEU A 377 -23.73 5.33 -21.12
N ARG A 378 -24.41 6.33 -20.53
CA ARG A 378 -25.88 6.45 -20.56
C ARG A 378 -26.39 6.70 -21.99
N ASP A 379 -25.74 7.59 -22.72
CA ASP A 379 -26.09 7.88 -24.11
C ASP A 379 -25.86 6.65 -25.01
N GLU A 380 -24.75 5.93 -24.79
CA GLU A 380 -24.43 4.66 -25.47
C GLU A 380 -25.47 3.58 -25.17
N LEU A 381 -25.90 3.45 -23.91
CA LEU A 381 -26.97 2.54 -23.51
C LEU A 381 -28.29 2.90 -24.21
N ALA A 382 -28.69 4.18 -24.22
CA ALA A 382 -29.92 4.64 -24.84
C ALA A 382 -29.92 4.48 -26.38
N ALA A 383 -28.77 4.65 -27.03
CA ALA A 383 -28.60 4.39 -28.46
C ALA A 383 -28.65 2.89 -28.78
N THR A 384 -28.02 2.08 -27.93
CA THR A 384 -28.02 0.62 -28.02
C THR A 384 -29.43 0.06 -27.87
N GLU A 385 -30.19 0.49 -26.86
CA GLU A 385 -31.57 0.06 -26.64
C GLU A 385 -32.48 0.33 -27.86
N ARG A 386 -32.26 1.44 -28.58
CA ARG A 386 -33.01 1.77 -29.80
C ARG A 386 -32.69 0.88 -30.99
N ARG A 387 -31.50 0.29 -31.05
CA ARG A 387 -31.04 -0.56 -32.18
C ARG A 387 -31.47 -2.03 -32.05
N ALA A 388 -32.21 -2.39 -30.99
CA ALA A 388 -32.64 -3.76 -30.67
C ALA A 388 -31.54 -4.86 -30.71
N PRO A 389 -30.36 -4.67 -30.08
CA PRO A 389 -29.31 -5.67 -29.99
C PRO A 389 -29.62 -6.75 -28.95
N SER A 390 -28.69 -7.71 -28.78
CA SER A 390 -28.88 -8.80 -27.82
C SER A 390 -29.10 -8.27 -26.39
N PRO A 391 -29.99 -8.90 -25.58
CA PRO A 391 -30.21 -8.53 -24.18
C PRO A 391 -28.91 -8.49 -23.34
N ALA A 392 -27.95 -9.37 -23.65
CA ALA A 392 -26.66 -9.43 -22.97
C ALA A 392 -25.83 -8.14 -23.14
N THR A 393 -25.91 -7.48 -24.29
CA THR A 393 -25.21 -6.21 -24.55
C THR A 393 -25.80 -5.07 -23.74
N ILE A 394 -27.13 -4.97 -23.69
CA ILE A 394 -27.86 -3.97 -22.90
C ILE A 394 -27.54 -4.15 -21.41
N ASP A 395 -27.57 -5.39 -20.91
CA ASP A 395 -27.24 -5.69 -19.52
C ASP A 395 -25.79 -5.36 -19.16
N SER A 396 -24.85 -5.57 -20.09
CA SER A 396 -23.44 -5.19 -19.89
C SER A 396 -23.26 -3.68 -19.77
N LEU A 397 -23.92 -2.91 -20.64
CA LEU A 397 -23.88 -1.45 -20.59
C LEU A 397 -24.57 -0.90 -19.34
N ARG A 398 -25.71 -1.47 -18.92
CA ARG A 398 -26.37 -1.12 -17.66
C ARG A 398 -25.45 -1.30 -16.46
N ARG A 399 -24.73 -2.44 -16.39
CA ARG A 399 -23.74 -2.67 -15.33
C ARG A 399 -22.59 -1.66 -15.39
N ALA A 400 -22.09 -1.33 -16.58
CA ALA A 400 -21.04 -0.33 -16.75
C ALA A 400 -21.48 1.06 -16.27
N VAL A 401 -22.70 1.49 -16.61
CA VAL A 401 -23.30 2.73 -16.12
C VAL A 401 -23.39 2.72 -14.60
N THR A 402 -23.96 1.68 -14.00
CA THR A 402 -24.08 1.59 -12.53
C THR A 402 -22.72 1.61 -11.84
N ALA A 403 -21.72 0.93 -12.38
CA ALA A 403 -20.36 0.94 -11.83
C ALA A 403 -19.71 2.34 -11.92
N ALA A 404 -19.86 3.02 -13.05
CA ALA A 404 -19.34 4.38 -13.24
C ALA A 404 -20.08 5.39 -12.33
N GLU A 405 -21.39 5.24 -12.13
CA GLU A 405 -22.18 6.04 -11.20
C GLU A 405 -21.71 5.85 -9.75
N GLN A 406 -21.50 4.59 -9.32
CA GLN A 406 -20.98 4.29 -7.99
C GLN A 406 -19.57 4.87 -7.78
N GLN A 407 -18.70 4.77 -8.79
CA GLN A 407 -17.37 5.37 -8.74
C GLN A 407 -17.44 6.90 -8.59
N THR A 408 -18.32 7.54 -9.35
CA THR A 408 -18.53 9.00 -9.30
C THR A 408 -19.07 9.44 -7.95
N GLN A 409 -20.09 8.75 -7.43
CA GLN A 409 -20.64 8.99 -6.09
C GLN A 409 -19.59 8.80 -4.99
N GLY A 410 -18.75 7.77 -5.13
CA GLY A 410 -17.61 7.54 -4.26
C GLY A 410 -16.66 8.74 -4.26
N LEU A 411 -16.21 9.19 -5.43
CA LEU A 411 -15.32 10.34 -5.57
C LEU A 411 -15.94 11.64 -5.01
N ASP A 412 -17.23 11.90 -5.29
CA ASP A 412 -17.98 13.03 -4.72
C ASP A 412 -17.98 12.99 -3.18
N ALA A 413 -18.24 11.82 -2.59
CA ALA A 413 -18.23 11.65 -1.14
C ALA A 413 -16.84 11.89 -0.53
N LYS A 414 -15.77 11.39 -1.19
CA LYS A 414 -14.38 11.62 -0.75
C LYS A 414 -14.04 13.11 -0.73
N LEU A 415 -14.33 13.83 -1.83
CA LEU A 415 -14.05 15.26 -1.93
C LEU A 415 -14.84 16.08 -0.91
N ARG A 416 -16.10 15.72 -0.66
CA ARG A 416 -16.91 16.37 0.37
C ARG A 416 -16.34 16.15 1.78
N ALA A 417 -15.92 14.93 2.10
CA ALA A 417 -15.33 14.62 3.40
C ALA A 417 -14.03 15.38 3.64
N ILE A 418 -13.15 15.45 2.63
CA ILE A 418 -11.90 16.21 2.71
C ILE A 418 -12.19 17.72 2.87
N ARG A 419 -13.13 18.29 2.12
CA ARG A 419 -13.54 19.70 2.24
C ARG A 419 -14.13 20.06 3.60
N GLY A 420 -14.82 19.12 4.22
CA GLY A 420 -15.41 19.30 5.55
C GLY A 420 -14.39 19.25 6.69
N SER A 421 -13.12 18.94 6.41
CA SER A 421 -12.08 18.75 7.42
C SER A 421 -11.05 19.88 7.39
N ASP A 422 -10.65 20.38 8.56
CA ASP A 422 -9.65 21.45 8.67
C ASP A 422 -8.21 20.91 8.72
N PHE A 423 -7.82 20.20 7.66
CA PHE A 423 -6.48 19.61 7.59
C PHE A 423 -5.37 20.66 7.51
N ALA A 424 -5.66 21.85 6.99
CA ALA A 424 -4.69 22.93 6.94
C ALA A 424 -4.29 23.39 8.35
N THR A 425 -5.24 23.54 9.26
CA THR A 425 -4.95 23.84 10.66
C THR A 425 -4.23 22.68 11.36
N ILE A 426 -4.64 21.43 11.12
CA ILE A 426 -3.95 20.25 11.67
C ILE A 426 -2.49 20.24 11.24
N ALA A 427 -2.20 20.51 9.96
CA ALA A 427 -0.84 20.60 9.44
C ALA A 427 -0.05 21.74 10.08
N GLN A 428 -0.64 22.93 10.20
CA GLN A 428 0.00 24.07 10.82
C GLN A 428 0.42 23.79 12.27
N GLN A 429 -0.47 23.17 13.05
CA GLN A 429 -0.24 22.88 14.46
C GLN A 429 0.73 21.72 14.68
N SER A 430 0.74 20.75 13.77
CA SER A 430 1.49 19.50 13.95
C SER A 430 2.88 19.51 13.33
N GLN A 431 3.13 20.34 12.31
CA GLN A 431 4.37 20.27 11.53
C GLN A 431 5.64 20.43 12.37
N GLY A 432 5.65 21.26 13.42
CA GLY A 432 6.83 21.50 14.26
C GLY A 432 7.28 20.27 15.06
N ALA A 433 6.40 19.28 15.20
CA ALA A 433 6.69 17.98 15.82
C ALA A 433 7.16 16.93 14.80
N VAL A 434 7.16 17.23 13.50
CA VAL A 434 7.56 16.31 12.43
C VAL A 434 8.98 16.64 11.99
N GLY A 435 9.80 15.62 11.73
CA GLY A 435 11.20 15.79 11.36
C GLY A 435 11.63 14.86 10.22
N LEU A 436 12.57 15.35 9.42
CA LEU A 436 13.25 14.59 8.38
C LEU A 436 14.32 13.73 9.05
N VAL A 437 14.19 12.42 8.92
CA VAL A 437 15.21 11.45 9.34
C VAL A 437 16.19 11.27 8.19
N THR A 438 17.48 11.43 8.46
CA THR A 438 18.56 11.08 7.54
C THR A 438 19.44 10.03 8.19
N VAL A 439 19.63 8.91 7.50
CA VAL A 439 20.38 7.76 8.01
C VAL A 439 21.57 7.51 7.09
N SER A 440 22.74 7.29 7.69
CA SER A 440 23.96 6.94 6.98
C SER A 440 24.29 5.46 7.19
N PHE A 441 24.56 4.75 6.10
CA PHE A 441 25.09 3.39 6.06
C PHE A 441 26.36 3.39 5.19
N GLY A 442 27.51 3.62 5.81
CA GLY A 442 28.78 3.81 5.13
C GLY A 442 28.73 5.05 4.22
N HIS A 443 28.77 4.83 2.90
CA HIS A 443 28.68 5.89 1.90
C HIS A 443 27.25 6.18 1.43
N ASP A 444 26.27 5.35 1.83
CA ASP A 444 24.88 5.49 1.42
C ASP A 444 24.07 6.33 2.42
N TYR A 445 23.13 7.11 1.87
CA TYR A 445 22.23 7.96 2.65
C TYR A 445 20.78 7.62 2.32
N TYR A 446 20.00 7.38 3.37
CA TYR A 446 18.57 7.13 3.29
C TYR A 446 17.83 8.24 4.03
N SER A 447 16.58 8.46 3.65
CA SER A 447 15.75 9.47 4.28
C SER A 447 14.33 8.97 4.49
N GLY A 448 13.73 9.44 5.58
CA GLY A 448 12.33 9.20 5.91
C GLY A 448 11.81 10.33 6.78
N THR A 449 10.62 10.13 7.32
CA THR A 449 9.96 11.05 8.24
C THR A 449 9.90 10.41 9.63
N ALA A 450 9.98 11.23 10.67
CA ALA A 450 9.65 10.85 12.04
C ALA A 450 8.80 11.94 12.68
N PHE A 451 8.15 11.63 13.79
CA PHE A 451 7.40 12.62 14.55
C PHE A 451 7.57 12.43 16.06
N ALA A 452 7.65 13.54 16.79
CA ALA A 452 7.85 13.57 18.23
C ALA A 452 6.55 13.26 18.97
N ILE A 453 6.62 12.35 19.93
CA ILE A 453 5.53 12.01 20.86
C ILE A 453 5.78 12.56 22.26
N THR A 454 6.95 13.14 22.51
CA THR A 454 7.28 13.86 23.75
C THR A 454 8.14 15.08 23.48
N GLY A 455 8.03 16.09 24.35
CA GLY A 455 8.81 17.34 24.22
C GLY A 455 10.30 17.17 24.43
N ASP A 456 10.74 16.12 25.15
CA ASP A 456 12.14 15.76 25.34
C ASP A 456 12.71 14.90 24.21
N GLY A 457 11.93 14.54 23.18
CA GLY A 457 12.46 14.01 21.93
C GLY A 457 12.41 12.50 21.76
N TYR A 458 11.38 11.82 22.29
CA TYR A 458 11.02 10.51 21.78
C TYR A 458 10.24 10.66 20.49
N LEU A 459 10.74 10.05 19.42
CA LEU A 459 10.19 10.13 18.07
C LEU A 459 9.81 8.75 17.55
N LEU A 460 8.80 8.68 16.69
CA LEU A 460 8.36 7.46 16.01
C LEU A 460 8.66 7.54 14.51
N THR A 461 9.09 6.41 13.94
CA THR A 461 9.30 6.23 12.50
C THR A 461 9.15 4.75 12.14
N ASN A 462 9.41 4.38 10.88
CA ASN A 462 9.44 2.99 10.47
C ASN A 462 10.80 2.33 10.76
N TRP A 463 10.77 1.01 10.98
CA TRP A 463 11.99 0.22 11.16
C TRP A 463 12.89 0.29 9.93
N HIS A 464 12.32 0.11 8.73
CA HIS A 464 13.10 0.14 7.48
C HIS A 464 13.76 1.49 7.16
N VAL A 465 13.39 2.57 7.85
CA VAL A 465 14.04 3.89 7.69
C VAL A 465 15.40 3.89 8.39
N VAL A 466 15.56 3.13 9.48
CA VAL A 466 16.72 3.20 10.39
C VAL A 466 17.60 1.96 10.37
N THR A 467 17.33 1.02 9.47
CA THR A 467 18.07 -0.23 9.33
C THR A 467 18.08 -0.72 7.87
N ASP A 468 19.06 -1.54 7.51
CA ASP A 468 19.11 -2.24 6.23
C ASP A 468 19.33 -3.76 6.46
N SER A 469 18.77 -4.57 5.57
CA SER A 469 18.93 -6.02 5.52
C SER A 469 20.39 -6.49 5.43
N GLN A 470 21.30 -5.67 4.90
CA GLN A 470 22.75 -5.97 4.86
C GLN A 470 23.51 -5.31 6.02
N ARG A 471 22.96 -4.23 6.59
CA ARG A 471 23.53 -3.52 7.74
C ARG A 471 22.47 -3.33 8.83
N PRO A 472 22.39 -4.25 9.81
CA PRO A 472 21.34 -4.21 10.83
C PRO A 472 21.40 -2.98 11.74
N ARG A 473 22.53 -2.26 11.76
CA ARG A 473 22.70 -0.99 12.49
C ARG A 473 23.14 0.13 11.54
N ALA A 474 22.45 1.27 11.63
CA ALA A 474 22.89 2.51 11.02
C ALA A 474 24.17 3.04 11.69
N ASP A 475 25.05 3.67 10.92
CA ASP A 475 26.26 4.30 11.47
C ASP A 475 25.92 5.58 12.20
N THR A 476 24.98 6.37 11.66
CA THR A 476 24.48 7.59 12.30
C THR A 476 23.08 7.91 11.84
N ILE A 477 22.22 8.31 12.78
CA ILE A 477 20.86 8.79 12.52
C ILE A 477 20.81 10.27 12.91
N TRP A 478 20.38 11.09 11.96
CA TRP A 478 20.14 12.52 12.12
C TRP A 478 18.66 12.81 11.97
N VAL A 479 18.14 13.73 12.79
CA VAL A 479 16.79 14.25 12.65
C VAL A 479 16.84 15.77 12.54
N THR A 480 16.25 16.30 11.48
CA THR A 480 16.05 17.74 11.28
C THR A 480 14.56 18.03 11.37
N MET A 481 14.14 18.72 12.42
CA MET A 481 12.72 19.07 12.63
C MET A 481 12.25 20.10 11.59
N ALA A 482 10.95 20.14 11.32
CA ALA A 482 10.37 21.11 10.39
C ALA A 482 10.71 22.54 10.77
N ASP A 483 10.98 23.34 9.74
CA ASP A 483 11.36 24.75 9.84
C ASP A 483 12.65 25.02 10.65
N GLN A 484 13.41 23.96 10.95
CA GLN A 484 14.74 24.05 11.57
C GLN A 484 15.83 23.68 10.55
N ALA A 485 16.98 24.34 10.66
CA ALA A 485 18.18 24.02 9.87
C ALA A 485 19.12 23.05 10.60
N GLN A 486 18.97 22.89 11.92
CA GLN A 486 19.89 22.10 12.74
C GLN A 486 19.44 20.64 12.81
N ALA A 487 20.23 19.76 12.19
CA ALA A 487 20.14 18.33 12.40
C ALA A 487 20.66 17.95 13.79
N ARG A 488 19.98 17.02 14.47
CA ARG A 488 20.40 16.46 15.77
C ARG A 488 20.60 14.95 15.68
N LEU A 489 21.55 14.44 16.45
CA LEU A 489 21.77 13.00 16.56
C LEU A 489 20.59 12.33 17.26
N ALA A 490 20.24 11.14 16.79
CA ALA A 490 19.23 10.30 17.42
C ALA A 490 19.75 8.88 17.66
N ASP A 491 19.33 8.31 18.79
CA ASP A 491 19.59 6.93 19.16
C ASP A 491 18.34 6.07 18.92
N VAL A 492 18.54 4.82 18.52
CA VAL A 492 17.44 3.84 18.46
C VAL A 492 17.17 3.31 19.86
N VAL A 493 15.95 3.51 20.35
CA VAL A 493 15.51 3.04 21.68
C VAL A 493 14.91 1.65 21.59
N ALA A 494 14.00 1.44 20.64
CA ALA A 494 13.29 0.17 20.45
C ALA A 494 12.88 0.02 18.99
N THR A 495 12.74 -1.22 18.53
CA THR A 495 12.29 -1.52 17.17
C THR A 495 11.39 -2.74 17.11
N SER A 496 10.60 -2.83 16.05
CA SER A 496 9.88 -4.04 15.64
C SER A 496 10.01 -4.20 14.14
N GLN A 497 10.78 -5.20 13.71
CA GLN A 497 10.88 -5.57 12.29
C GLN A 497 9.54 -6.08 11.76
N GLN A 498 8.84 -6.90 12.55
CA GLN A 498 7.55 -7.50 12.16
C GLN A 498 6.49 -6.45 11.86
N ARG A 499 6.43 -5.39 12.67
CA ARG A 499 5.44 -4.31 12.51
C ARG A 499 5.99 -3.07 11.80
N ASP A 500 7.26 -3.09 11.41
CA ASP A 500 7.96 -1.99 10.75
C ASP A 500 7.93 -0.67 11.54
N ILE A 501 8.25 -0.74 12.84
CA ILE A 501 8.25 0.42 13.78
C ILE A 501 9.64 0.61 14.38
N ALA A 502 10.07 1.87 14.52
CA ALA A 502 11.21 2.26 15.34
C ALA A 502 10.87 3.45 16.25
N VAL A 503 11.36 3.37 17.48
CA VAL A 503 11.32 4.44 18.49
C VAL A 503 12.71 5.03 18.58
N LEU A 504 12.82 6.33 18.36
CA LEU A 504 14.08 7.09 18.40
C LEU A 504 14.10 8.03 19.60
N LYS A 505 15.30 8.29 20.13
CA LYS A 505 15.56 9.36 21.09
C LYS A 505 16.48 10.39 20.46
N VAL A 506 15.96 11.57 20.17
CA VAL A 506 16.78 12.70 19.69
C VAL A 506 17.52 13.31 20.88
N ARG A 507 18.83 13.48 20.74
CA ARG A 507 19.71 14.04 21.78
C ARG A 507 19.50 15.55 21.88
N GLY A 508 19.30 16.05 23.10
CA GLY A 508 19.15 17.49 23.37
C GLY A 508 17.94 18.16 22.73
N TYR A 509 16.93 17.38 22.32
CA TYR A 509 15.69 17.96 21.79
C TYR A 509 14.79 18.48 22.93
N GLN A 510 14.32 19.72 22.76
CA GLN A 510 13.28 20.35 23.55
C GLN A 510 12.39 21.10 22.57
N GLY A 511 11.14 20.68 22.41
CA GLY A 511 10.28 21.30 21.40
C GLY A 511 8.87 20.71 21.27
N PRO A 512 8.15 21.10 20.21
CA PRO A 512 6.79 20.64 19.95
C PRO A 512 6.69 19.12 19.76
N TYR A 513 5.59 18.54 20.23
CA TYR A 513 5.32 17.11 20.07
C TYR A 513 3.83 16.87 19.88
N LEU A 514 3.48 15.72 19.32
CA LEU A 514 2.10 15.31 19.09
C LEU A 514 1.55 14.64 20.35
N SER A 515 0.71 15.35 21.09
CA SER A 515 0.04 14.84 22.30
C SER A 515 -1.26 14.10 21.99
N ALA A 516 -1.96 14.48 20.91
CA ALA A 516 -3.18 13.84 20.47
C ALA A 516 -2.86 12.55 19.68
N VAL A 517 -2.63 11.45 20.39
CA VAL A 517 -2.32 10.14 19.78
C VAL A 517 -3.38 9.12 20.20
N ASP A 518 -3.91 8.36 19.23
CA ASP A 518 -4.87 7.30 19.49
C ASP A 518 -4.19 5.99 19.90
N TRP A 519 -3.62 5.95 21.10
CA TRP A 519 -2.95 4.77 21.63
C TRP A 519 -3.86 3.53 21.74
N THR A 520 -5.18 3.72 21.75
CA THR A 520 -6.16 2.63 21.77
C THR A 520 -6.42 2.01 20.40
N GLY A 521 -6.18 2.78 19.33
CA GLY A 521 -6.43 2.38 17.95
C GLY A 521 -7.92 2.19 17.62
N THR A 522 -8.81 2.91 18.29
CA THR A 522 -10.27 2.82 18.09
C THR A 522 -10.85 3.97 17.26
N ARG A 523 -10.04 4.99 16.94
CA ARG A 523 -10.47 6.23 16.28
C ARG A 523 -10.22 6.27 14.78
N ALA A 524 -9.74 5.17 14.19
CA ALA A 524 -9.63 5.02 12.75
C ALA A 524 -10.87 4.30 12.20
N ARG A 525 -11.66 4.95 11.34
CA ARG A 525 -12.81 4.31 10.69
C ARG A 525 -12.74 4.41 9.18
N GLN A 526 -13.18 3.34 8.52
CA GLN A 526 -13.26 3.30 7.08
C GLN A 526 -14.23 4.38 6.54
N GLY A 527 -13.80 5.09 5.50
CA GLY A 527 -14.55 6.19 4.89
C GLY A 527 -14.31 7.55 5.54
N GLU A 528 -13.62 7.62 6.69
CA GLU A 528 -13.30 8.90 7.31
C GLU A 528 -12.12 9.60 6.60
N PRO A 529 -12.17 10.93 6.51
CA PRO A 529 -11.08 11.70 5.94
C PRO A 529 -9.87 11.70 6.88
N ALA A 530 -8.68 11.67 6.28
CA ALA A 530 -7.41 11.65 6.96
C ALA A 530 -6.37 12.51 6.23
N ALA A 531 -5.34 12.92 6.94
CA ALA A 531 -4.21 13.66 6.37
C ALA A 531 -2.87 13.07 6.82
N LEU A 532 -1.94 13.03 5.89
CA LEU A 532 -0.56 12.63 6.10
C LEU A 532 0.33 13.87 6.04
N ILE A 533 1.23 14.03 7.01
CA ILE A 533 2.16 15.16 7.07
C ILE A 533 3.58 14.64 7.18
N GLY A 534 4.46 15.03 6.24
CA GLY A 534 5.85 14.54 6.25
C GLY A 534 6.70 15.10 5.10
N TYR A 535 7.76 14.37 4.74
CA TYR A 535 8.76 14.80 3.75
C TYR A 535 8.75 13.95 2.47
N PRO A 536 7.79 14.17 1.57
CA PRO A 536 7.81 13.55 0.25
C PRO A 536 9.09 13.95 -0.52
N ALA A 537 9.72 13.00 -1.19
CA ALA A 537 11.00 13.11 -1.91
C ALA A 537 12.21 13.55 -1.05
N GLY A 538 12.27 13.11 0.21
CA GLY A 538 13.32 13.46 1.18
C GLY A 538 14.78 13.23 0.76
N SER A 539 15.05 12.38 -0.24
CA SER A 539 16.41 12.04 -0.69
C SER A 539 17.16 13.23 -1.30
N GLY A 540 16.44 14.21 -1.87
CA GLY A 540 17.02 15.47 -2.34
C GLY A 540 17.51 16.39 -1.20
N PHE A 541 16.92 16.26 -0.02
CA PHE A 541 17.26 17.03 1.18
C PHE A 541 18.30 16.35 2.06
N ALA A 542 18.46 15.02 1.95
CA ALA A 542 19.43 14.24 2.72
C ALA A 542 20.89 14.73 2.56
N ARG A 543 21.21 15.38 1.43
CA ARG A 543 22.54 15.98 1.16
C ARG A 543 22.66 17.44 1.65
N LEU A 544 21.55 18.12 1.92
CA LEU A 544 21.49 19.53 2.28
C LEU A 544 21.35 19.69 3.80
N ARG A 545 22.42 19.36 4.54
CA ARG A 545 22.47 19.42 6.02
C ARG A 545 22.28 20.83 6.63
N SER A 546 22.15 21.86 5.78
CA SER A 546 22.05 23.27 6.17
C SER A 546 20.81 23.97 5.62
N ALA A 547 19.93 23.24 4.91
CA ALA A 547 18.70 23.81 4.37
C ALA A 547 17.54 23.68 5.37
N VAL A 548 16.72 24.71 5.47
CA VAL A 548 15.46 24.65 6.22
C VAL A 548 14.54 23.65 5.52
N VAL A 549 14.26 22.55 6.20
CA VAL A 549 13.38 21.49 5.68
C VAL A 549 11.93 21.81 6.00
N ARG A 550 11.03 21.60 5.03
CA ARG A 550 9.60 21.90 5.19
C ARG A 550 8.75 20.67 4.90
N THR A 551 7.72 20.46 5.71
CA THR A 551 6.77 19.37 5.50
C THR A 551 5.78 19.69 4.38
N SER A 552 5.25 18.64 3.77
CA SER A 552 4.06 18.70 2.93
C SER A 552 2.91 17.93 3.58
N MET A 553 1.69 18.28 3.21
CA MET A 553 0.47 17.61 3.65
C MET A 553 -0.21 16.95 2.46
N THR A 554 -0.67 15.71 2.64
CA THR A 554 -1.48 14.97 1.69
C THR A 554 -2.79 14.56 2.34
N ALA A 555 -3.92 15.05 1.84
CA ALA A 555 -5.24 14.63 2.30
C ALA A 555 -5.77 13.44 1.50
N GLY A 556 -6.60 12.62 2.14
CA GLY A 556 -7.23 11.44 1.55
C GLY A 556 -8.27 10.86 2.50
N ILE A 557 -8.62 9.60 2.28
CA ILE A 557 -9.61 8.85 3.05
C ILE A 557 -8.98 7.55 3.56
N ILE A 558 -9.45 7.12 4.73
CA ILE A 558 -9.18 5.77 5.23
C ILE A 558 -10.01 4.79 4.42
N SER A 559 -9.43 4.25 3.36
CA SER A 559 -10.13 3.32 2.45
C SER A 559 -10.38 1.96 3.10
N ARG A 560 -9.59 1.59 4.11
CA ARG A 560 -9.79 0.40 4.95
C ARG A 560 -9.12 0.60 6.31
N ALA A 561 -9.77 0.18 7.39
CA ALA A 561 -9.18 0.13 8.73
C ALA A 561 -9.39 -1.27 9.30
N THR A 562 -8.30 -1.91 9.72
CA THR A 562 -8.30 -3.22 10.37
C THR A 562 -7.42 -3.17 11.62
N GLU A 563 -7.33 -4.29 12.33
CA GLU A 563 -6.53 -4.38 13.54
C GLU A 563 -5.02 -4.12 13.30
N ASP A 564 -4.50 -4.58 12.16
CA ASP A 564 -3.08 -4.56 11.84
C ASP A 564 -2.69 -3.56 10.74
N VAL A 565 -3.64 -3.11 9.93
CA VAL A 565 -3.35 -2.19 8.83
C VAL A 565 -4.45 -1.14 8.66
N ILE A 566 -4.01 0.09 8.43
CA ILE A 566 -4.84 1.20 7.96
C ILE A 566 -4.40 1.53 6.54
N GLN A 567 -5.35 1.52 5.62
CA GLN A 567 -5.13 1.85 4.22
C GLN A 567 -5.58 3.29 3.96
N PHE A 568 -4.66 4.10 3.47
CA PHE A 568 -4.86 5.49 3.08
C PHE A 568 -4.79 5.60 1.56
N ASP A 569 -5.74 6.31 0.95
CA ASP A 569 -5.81 6.45 -0.51
C ASP A 569 -5.25 7.78 -1.04
N GLY A 570 -4.58 8.55 -0.18
CA GLY A 570 -3.83 9.74 -0.58
C GLY A 570 -2.54 9.37 -1.32
N MET A 571 -2.14 10.22 -2.26
CA MET A 571 -0.96 10.00 -3.09
C MET A 571 0.34 10.24 -2.31
N THR A 572 1.13 9.19 -2.12
CA THR A 572 2.39 9.24 -1.36
C THR A 572 3.58 8.94 -2.27
N ILE A 573 4.70 9.66 -2.07
CA ILE A 573 5.98 9.42 -2.75
C ILE A 573 7.08 9.07 -1.75
N GLY A 574 8.20 8.50 -2.22
CA GLY A 574 9.32 8.07 -1.35
C GLY A 574 9.81 9.19 -0.43
N GLY A 575 10.16 8.90 0.82
CA GLY A 575 10.47 9.88 1.88
C GLY A 575 9.32 10.13 2.86
N SER A 576 8.08 9.79 2.49
CA SER A 576 6.92 9.85 3.38
C SER A 576 6.87 8.70 4.42
N SER A 577 7.67 7.64 4.30
CA SER A 577 7.79 6.58 5.32
C SER A 577 8.05 7.18 6.70
N GLY A 578 7.28 6.77 7.69
CA GLY A 578 7.35 7.24 9.07
C GLY A 578 6.55 8.51 9.34
N SER A 579 5.82 9.03 8.35
CA SER A 579 4.92 10.19 8.56
C SER A 579 3.75 9.83 9.47
N PRO A 580 3.34 10.72 10.38
CA PRO A 580 2.10 10.56 11.11
C PRO A 580 0.89 10.67 10.17
N LEU A 581 -0.07 9.76 10.32
CA LEU A 581 -1.39 9.82 9.70
C LEU A 581 -2.40 10.32 10.73
N PHE A 582 -3.08 11.41 10.42
CA PHE A 582 -4.07 12.07 11.26
C PHE A 582 -5.48 11.77 10.80
N ASN A 583 -6.41 11.60 11.74
CA ASN A 583 -7.83 11.68 11.43
C ASN A 583 -8.32 13.15 11.36
N ALA A 584 -9.58 13.35 11.00
CA ALA A 584 -10.22 14.67 10.91
C ALA A 584 -10.18 15.49 12.21
N ASN A 585 -10.02 14.84 13.36
CA ASN A 585 -9.93 15.48 14.68
C ASN A 585 -8.49 15.84 15.07
N GLY A 586 -7.51 15.66 14.17
CA GLY A 586 -6.11 15.94 14.42
C GLY A 586 -5.42 14.94 15.36
N ALA A 587 -6.02 13.78 15.61
CA ALA A 587 -5.36 12.71 16.36
C ALA A 587 -4.52 11.83 15.43
N VAL A 588 -3.30 11.48 15.84
CA VAL A 588 -2.46 10.50 15.14
C VAL A 588 -3.06 9.11 15.33
N ILE A 589 -3.39 8.44 14.23
CA ILE A 589 -3.99 7.11 14.23
C ILE A 589 -3.04 6.02 13.70
N ALA A 590 -2.02 6.39 12.93
CA ALA A 590 -1.07 5.44 12.35
C ALA A 590 0.27 6.08 11.98
N ILE A 591 1.28 5.22 11.78
CA ILE A 591 2.57 5.55 11.17
C ILE A 591 2.52 5.10 9.72
N HIS A 592 2.67 6.02 8.77
CA HIS A 592 2.64 5.68 7.36
C HIS A 592 3.87 4.88 6.96
N ARG A 593 3.65 3.77 6.26
CA ARG A 593 4.67 2.93 5.63
C ARG A 593 4.62 3.25 4.13
N ALA A 594 5.76 3.61 3.52
CA ALA A 594 5.81 4.05 2.11
C ALA A 594 4.86 3.29 1.19
N GLY A 595 4.24 4.04 0.27
CA GLY A 595 3.37 3.48 -0.77
C GLY A 595 4.02 2.32 -1.51
N LEU A 596 3.21 1.31 -1.85
CA LEU A 596 3.66 0.17 -2.64
C LEU A 596 4.13 0.69 -4.01
N PRO A 597 5.39 0.46 -4.43
CA PRO A 597 5.88 0.91 -5.74
C PRO A 597 5.06 0.39 -6.92
N GLN A 598 4.31 -0.70 -6.69
CA GLN A 598 3.48 -1.39 -7.68
C GLN A 598 2.00 -0.96 -7.66
N ALA A 599 1.60 -0.02 -6.78
CA ALA A 599 0.23 0.51 -6.68
C ALA A 599 0.23 2.02 -6.32
N PRO A 600 0.44 2.92 -7.30
CA PRO A 600 0.40 4.36 -7.09
C PRO A 600 -0.95 4.81 -6.50
N GLY A 601 -0.96 5.50 -5.36
CA GLY A 601 -2.17 5.94 -4.66
C GLY A 601 -2.69 5.00 -3.56
N PHE A 602 -1.96 3.92 -3.25
CA PHE A 602 -2.23 3.04 -2.11
C PHE A 602 -1.11 3.13 -1.08
N ALA A 603 -1.45 3.72 0.07
CA ALA A 603 -0.57 3.87 1.21
C ALA A 603 -0.99 2.92 2.32
N LEU A 604 -0.07 2.11 2.81
CA LEU A 604 -0.30 1.29 4.01
C LEU A 604 0.24 2.04 5.23
N SER A 605 -0.45 1.93 6.35
CA SER A 605 -0.04 2.57 7.59
C SER A 605 -0.21 1.59 8.74
N VAL A 606 0.76 1.61 9.65
CA VAL A 606 0.80 0.77 10.84
C VAL A 606 -0.01 1.45 11.94
N PRO A 607 -1.10 0.84 12.46
CA PRO A 607 -1.88 1.41 13.55
C PRO A 607 -1.02 1.81 14.74
N ILE A 608 -1.23 3.01 15.27
CA ILE A 608 -0.33 3.60 16.28
C ILE A 608 -0.31 2.84 17.61
N LYS A 609 -1.40 2.11 17.94
CA LYS A 609 -1.49 1.24 19.11
C LYS A 609 -0.36 0.19 19.19
N HIS A 610 0.17 -0.23 18.04
CA HIS A 610 1.24 -1.23 17.97
C HIS A 610 2.59 -0.71 18.47
N VAL A 611 2.71 0.59 18.68
CA VAL A 611 3.87 1.22 19.31
C VAL A 611 3.89 0.96 20.81
N VAL A 612 2.72 0.91 21.47
CA VAL A 612 2.61 0.86 22.94
C VAL A 612 3.49 -0.25 23.55
N PRO A 613 3.47 -1.51 23.06
CA PRO A 613 4.30 -2.56 23.63
C PRO A 613 5.81 -2.28 23.57
N LEU A 614 6.27 -1.48 22.59
CA LEU A 614 7.68 -1.17 22.34
C LEU A 614 8.21 -0.03 23.23
N LEU A 615 7.34 0.76 23.84
CA LEU A 615 7.75 1.91 24.65
C LEU A 615 8.37 1.45 25.99
N PRO A 616 9.47 2.09 26.44
CA PRO A 616 9.99 1.89 27.79
C PRO A 616 8.92 2.14 28.86
N THR A 617 9.00 1.44 29.99
CA THR A 617 8.01 1.51 31.07
C THR A 617 7.84 2.93 31.60
N GLU A 618 8.94 3.66 31.78
CA GLU A 618 8.95 5.04 32.26
C GLU A 618 8.24 5.97 31.27
N LEU A 619 8.42 5.72 29.97
CA LEU A 619 7.77 6.48 28.91
C LEU A 619 6.26 6.18 28.85
N LYS A 620 5.85 4.91 29.03
CA LYS A 620 4.44 4.54 29.12
C LYS A 620 3.74 5.31 30.25
N GLN A 621 4.34 5.33 31.43
CA GLN A 621 3.80 6.06 32.59
C GLN A 621 3.64 7.55 32.30
N ARG A 622 4.66 8.20 31.72
CA ARG A 622 4.60 9.61 31.33
C ARG A 622 3.51 9.92 30.31
N LEU A 623 3.21 8.97 29.43
CA LEU A 623 2.17 9.09 28.41
C LEU A 623 0.78 8.61 28.91
N GLY A 624 0.66 8.21 30.17
CA GLY A 624 -0.60 7.70 30.73
C GLY A 624 -1.03 6.33 30.18
N LEU A 625 -0.07 5.54 29.70
CA LEU A 625 -0.28 4.23 29.09
C LEU A 625 -0.08 3.11 30.11
N ARG A 626 -0.89 2.04 29.98
CA ARG A 626 -0.79 0.83 30.79
C ARG A 626 0.09 -0.21 30.14
#